data_AF-H0T2M7-F1
#
_entry.id   AF-H0T2M7-F1
#
_cell.length_a   1.000
_cell.length_b   1.000
_cell.length_c   1.000
_cell.angle_alpha   90.00
_cell.angle_beta   90.00
_cell.angle_gamma   90.00
#
_symmetry.space_group_name_H-M   'P 1'
#
loop_
_entity.id
_entity.type
_entity.pdbx_description
1 polymer ?
#
loop_
_entity_poly.entity_id
_entity_poly.type
_entity_poly.pdbx_seq_one_letter_code
_entity_poly.pdbx_strand_id
1 'polypeptide(L)'
;MKRSTCTAIFATLLLSAVMHAASAQAVPSYDLRDITVGMPVGNLPDEGYVNLSCAGNQDRKLTAWSAWRDCPADEQGRRAVRFEFDPETSQDGTKVAGHPVLLTAIIDDKGSVAGLTIETDPKARLYIRKKAFLLGNQVKSRYGGEGWDCKERQPSANEQPVGGVFLREVCSKTVPGRMLTVERELFRRPDQDAKSFVDQTLVRITKTN
;
A
#
# COMPACT_ATOMS: atom_id res chain seq x y z
N MET A 1 -70.10 -30.36 31.93
CA MET A 1 -68.99 -29.96 32.85
C MET A 1 -67.81 -30.90 32.61
N LYS A 2 -66.63 -30.38 32.19
CA LYS A 2 -65.26 -30.99 32.26
C LYS A 2 -65.10 -32.38 31.57
N ARG A 3 -64.16 -32.73 30.66
CA ARG A 3 -62.78 -32.36 30.26
C ARG A 3 -62.56 -33.03 28.87
N SER A 4 -62.03 -32.39 27.84
CA SER A 4 -60.61 -32.13 27.54
C SER A 4 -59.86 -33.33 26.91
N THR A 5 -59.57 -33.24 25.61
CA THR A 5 -58.29 -33.69 25.02
C THR A 5 -58.04 -32.92 23.72
N CYS A 6 -57.08 -32.00 23.80
CA CYS A 6 -56.56 -31.17 22.71
C CYS A 6 -55.25 -31.81 22.27
N THR A 7 -55.18 -32.34 21.05
CA THR A 7 -53.97 -32.95 20.49
C THR A 7 -53.12 -31.86 19.86
N ALA A 8 -52.03 -31.46 20.53
CA ALA A 8 -51.07 -30.48 20.03
C ALA A 8 -50.03 -31.19 19.14
N ILE A 9 -49.99 -30.84 17.86
CA ILE A 9 -48.90 -31.22 16.94
C ILE A 9 -47.79 -30.18 17.10
N PHE A 10 -46.67 -30.59 17.70
CA PHE A 10 -45.45 -29.79 17.80
C PHE A 10 -44.72 -29.82 16.44
N ALA A 11 -44.75 -28.71 15.71
CA ALA A 11 -43.88 -28.48 14.56
C ALA A 11 -42.62 -27.75 15.04
N THR A 12 -41.55 -28.49 15.29
CA THR A 12 -40.26 -27.96 15.72
C THR A 12 -39.50 -27.43 14.49
N LEU A 13 -39.61 -26.13 14.21
CA LEU A 13 -38.69 -25.44 13.29
C LEU A 13 -37.33 -25.29 13.98
N LEU A 14 -36.35 -26.12 13.62
CA LEU A 14 -34.95 -25.91 13.97
C LEU A 14 -34.38 -24.80 13.06
N LEU A 15 -34.36 -23.56 13.56
CA LEU A 15 -33.60 -22.47 12.96
C LEU A 15 -32.10 -22.75 13.20
N SER A 16 -31.42 -23.26 12.17
CA SER A 16 -29.95 -23.32 12.13
C SER A 16 -29.39 -21.90 12.05
N ALA A 17 -29.06 -21.32 13.20
CA ALA A 17 -28.29 -20.08 13.26
C ALA A 17 -26.85 -20.36 12.80
N VAL A 18 -26.60 -20.18 11.50
CA VAL A 18 -25.24 -20.15 10.94
C VAL A 18 -24.58 -18.87 11.43
N MET A 19 -23.92 -18.95 12.58
CA MET A 19 -22.99 -17.93 13.05
C MET A 19 -21.85 -17.84 12.04
N HIS A 20 -21.98 -16.91 11.09
CA HIS A 20 -20.85 -16.47 10.28
C HIS A 20 -19.91 -15.73 11.23
N ALA A 21 -18.92 -16.43 11.76
CA ALA A 21 -17.76 -15.78 12.34
C ALA A 21 -17.10 -15.00 11.20
N ALA A 22 -17.35 -13.69 11.16
CA ALA A 22 -16.59 -12.77 10.34
C ALA A 22 -15.14 -12.90 10.78
N SER A 23 -14.32 -13.58 9.99
CA SER A 23 -12.89 -13.65 10.20
C SER A 23 -12.36 -12.23 10.05
N ALA A 24 -12.07 -11.58 11.18
CA ALA A 24 -11.32 -10.33 11.17
C ALA A 24 -10.00 -10.62 10.46
N GLN A 25 -9.88 -10.17 9.22
CA GLN A 25 -8.66 -10.33 8.43
C GLN A 25 -7.53 -9.67 9.22
N ALA A 26 -6.57 -10.47 9.66
CA ALA A 26 -5.46 -9.98 10.48
C ALA A 26 -4.68 -8.96 9.66
N VAL A 27 -4.64 -7.73 10.15
CA VAL A 27 -3.83 -6.66 9.54
C VAL A 27 -2.36 -7.11 9.65
N PRO A 28 -1.55 -6.93 8.59
CA PRO A 28 -0.14 -7.29 8.64
C PRO A 28 0.55 -6.71 9.87
N SER A 29 1.36 -7.54 10.52
CA SER A 29 2.20 -7.13 11.65
C SER A 29 3.22 -6.06 11.26
N TYR A 30 3.62 -6.06 9.99
CA TYR A 30 4.54 -5.08 9.41
C TYR A 30 4.01 -4.52 8.08
N ASP A 31 4.22 -3.22 7.88
CA ASP A 31 3.82 -2.53 6.66
C ASP A 31 4.74 -2.85 5.49
N LEU A 32 6.05 -2.88 5.76
CA LEU A 32 7.10 -3.17 4.78
C LEU A 32 8.29 -3.85 5.48
N ARG A 33 8.52 -5.13 5.21
CA ARG A 33 9.51 -5.96 5.91
C ARG A 33 9.33 -5.90 7.43
N ASP A 34 10.21 -5.21 8.14
CA ASP A 34 10.25 -4.97 9.58
C ASP A 34 9.85 -3.53 9.96
N ILE A 35 9.56 -2.68 8.97
CA ILE A 35 9.09 -1.31 9.19
C ILE A 35 7.58 -1.29 9.41
N THR A 36 7.16 -0.61 10.47
CA THR A 36 5.75 -0.37 10.80
C THR A 36 5.52 1.12 11.04
N VAL A 37 4.47 1.67 10.42
CA VAL A 37 4.02 3.03 10.66
C VAL A 37 3.65 3.20 12.13
N GLY A 38 4.14 4.28 12.73
CA GLY A 38 3.99 4.60 14.15
C GLY A 38 5.19 4.22 15.02
N MET A 39 6.11 3.39 14.54
CA MET A 39 7.32 3.05 15.30
C MET A 39 8.30 4.23 15.40
N PRO A 40 9.10 4.32 16.48
CA PRO A 40 10.20 5.29 16.57
C PRO A 40 11.27 5.00 15.50
N VAL A 41 11.86 6.06 14.93
CA VAL A 41 12.98 5.94 14.00
C VAL A 41 14.19 5.27 14.65
N GLY A 42 14.40 5.48 15.95
CA GLY A 42 15.45 4.80 16.71
C GLY A 42 15.29 3.28 16.82
N ASN A 43 14.12 2.73 16.42
CA ASN A 43 13.88 1.30 16.37
C ASN A 43 13.99 0.74 14.93
N LEU A 44 14.25 1.57 13.92
CA LEU A 44 14.53 1.09 12.57
C LEU A 44 15.91 0.42 12.56
N PRO A 45 16.04 -0.79 11.98
CA PRO A 45 17.34 -1.40 11.82
C PRO A 45 18.12 -0.67 10.73
N ASP A 46 19.40 -0.39 11.00
CA ASP A 46 20.31 0.09 9.95
C ASP A 46 20.68 -1.05 8.99
N GLU A 47 20.72 -2.30 9.48
CA GLU A 47 20.96 -3.49 8.65
C GLU A 47 19.81 -3.76 7.67
N GLY A 48 20.14 -4.23 6.46
CA GLY A 48 19.16 -4.57 5.43
C GLY A 48 18.63 -3.38 4.63
N TYR A 49 19.08 -2.16 4.94
CA TYR A 49 18.70 -0.92 4.28
C TYR A 49 19.93 -0.11 3.87
N VAL A 50 19.95 0.36 2.63
CA VAL A 50 21.09 1.08 2.05
C VAL A 50 20.63 2.32 1.28
N ASN A 51 21.59 3.14 0.85
CA ASN A 51 21.37 4.31 0.01
C ASN A 51 20.40 5.35 0.60
N LEU A 52 20.37 5.46 1.93
CA LEU A 52 19.55 6.44 2.63
C LEU A 52 19.87 7.84 2.12
N SER A 53 18.84 8.60 1.77
CA SER A 53 18.99 9.97 1.25
C SER A 53 17.73 10.79 1.43
N CYS A 54 17.84 12.11 1.36
CA CYS A 54 16.67 12.97 1.44
C CYS A 54 15.83 12.90 0.17
N ALA A 55 14.51 12.74 0.30
CA ALA A 55 13.64 12.53 -0.87
C ALA A 55 13.64 13.71 -1.85
N GLY A 56 13.77 14.95 -1.36
CA GLY A 56 13.86 16.15 -2.20
C GLY A 56 15.24 16.39 -2.83
N ASN A 57 16.28 15.67 -2.38
CA ASN A 57 17.63 15.76 -2.94
C ASN A 57 18.40 14.46 -2.64
N GLN A 58 18.46 13.57 -3.63
CA GLN A 58 19.08 12.25 -3.48
C GLN A 58 20.62 12.29 -3.36
N ASP A 59 21.25 13.42 -3.69
CA ASP A 59 22.70 13.62 -3.48
C ASP A 59 23.01 13.89 -2.01
N ARG A 60 22.01 14.31 -1.23
CA ARG A 60 22.11 14.40 0.23
C ARG A 60 21.91 13.02 0.84
N LYS A 61 22.99 12.23 0.84
CA LYS A 61 23.06 10.92 1.48
C LYS A 61 23.06 11.05 3.01
N LEU A 62 22.48 10.04 3.66
CA LEU A 62 22.47 9.86 5.10
C LEU A 62 23.28 8.62 5.45
N THR A 63 24.05 8.67 6.52
CA THR A 63 24.85 7.52 6.98
C THR A 63 23.99 6.46 7.67
N ALA A 64 22.90 6.86 8.34
CA ALA A 64 22.03 6.00 9.11
C ALA A 64 20.64 6.63 9.26
N TRP A 65 19.66 5.87 9.74
CA TRP A 65 18.31 6.40 9.99
C TRP A 65 18.31 7.57 10.97
N SER A 66 19.21 7.56 11.96
CA SER A 66 19.34 8.62 12.97
C SER A 66 19.62 10.00 12.39
N ALA A 67 20.21 10.09 11.19
CA ALA A 67 20.49 11.33 10.48
C ALA A 67 19.28 11.93 9.74
N TRP A 68 18.08 11.37 9.89
CA TRP A 68 16.86 11.83 9.22
C TRP A 68 16.55 13.33 9.39
N ARG A 69 16.99 13.94 10.50
CA ARG A 69 16.82 15.37 10.77
C ARG A 69 17.60 16.26 9.80
N ASP A 70 18.57 15.71 9.09
CA ASP A 70 19.30 16.43 8.05
C ASP A 70 18.40 16.73 6.85
N CYS A 71 17.38 15.90 6.59
CA CYS A 71 16.47 16.16 5.49
C CYS A 71 15.56 17.35 5.75
N PRO A 72 15.26 18.19 4.74
CA PRO A 72 14.37 19.32 4.93
C PRO A 72 12.98 18.85 5.38
N ALA A 73 12.37 19.61 6.29
CA ALA A 73 11.01 19.38 6.72
C ALA A 73 10.01 20.00 5.74
N ASP A 74 8.86 19.37 5.58
CA ASP A 74 7.69 19.95 4.93
C ASP A 74 6.96 20.94 5.86
N GLU A 75 5.88 21.53 5.36
CA GLU A 75 5.05 22.48 6.11
C GLU A 75 4.44 21.89 7.39
N GLN A 76 4.31 20.56 7.47
CA GLN A 76 3.82 19.83 8.63
C GLN A 76 4.94 19.36 9.55
N GLY A 77 6.19 19.80 9.32
CA GLY A 77 7.35 19.40 10.12
C GLY A 77 7.88 17.99 9.80
N ARG A 78 7.32 17.32 8.78
CA ARG A 78 7.68 15.95 8.43
C ARG A 78 8.86 15.92 7.48
N ARG A 79 9.69 14.89 7.58
CA ARG A 79 10.90 14.71 6.76
C ARG A 79 10.80 13.42 5.97
N ALA A 80 11.25 13.46 4.73
CA ALA A 80 11.14 12.33 3.82
C ALA A 80 12.53 11.74 3.51
N VAL A 81 12.70 10.46 3.80
CA VAL A 81 13.95 9.71 3.60
C VAL A 81 13.70 8.59 2.58
N ARG A 82 14.43 8.64 1.47
CA ARG A 82 14.51 7.55 0.47
C ARG A 82 15.47 6.49 0.99
N PHE A 83 15.18 5.24 0.67
CA PHE A 83 16.01 4.10 1.05
C PHE A 83 15.81 2.95 0.06
N GLU A 84 16.73 2.00 0.09
CA GLU A 84 16.73 0.82 -0.74
C GLU A 84 16.96 -0.42 0.12
N PHE A 85 16.60 -1.60 -0.39
CA PHE A 85 16.94 -2.86 0.28
C PHE A 85 18.39 -3.22 -0.01
N ASP A 86 19.11 -3.63 1.03
CA ASP A 86 20.48 -4.08 0.91
C ASP A 86 20.57 -5.32 -0.01
N PRO A 87 21.39 -5.31 -1.08
CA PRO A 87 21.63 -6.46 -1.93
C PRO A 87 22.10 -7.72 -1.17
N GLU A 88 22.77 -7.58 -0.02
CA GLU A 88 23.19 -8.71 0.82
C GLU A 88 21.99 -9.48 1.39
N THR A 89 20.91 -8.77 1.73
CA THR A 89 19.66 -9.36 2.25
C THR A 89 18.59 -9.51 1.16
N SER A 90 18.80 -8.91 0.00
CA SER A 90 17.82 -8.76 -1.07
C SER A 90 18.48 -8.81 -2.45
N GLN A 91 18.89 -10.00 -2.87
CA GLN A 91 19.60 -10.21 -4.15
C GLN A 91 18.82 -9.71 -5.38
N ASP A 92 17.50 -9.64 -5.26
CA ASP A 92 16.59 -9.15 -6.29
C ASP A 92 16.52 -7.62 -6.40
N GLY A 93 17.24 -6.88 -5.54
CA GLY A 93 17.18 -5.44 -5.39
C GLY A 93 15.95 -4.96 -4.61
N THR A 94 15.65 -3.67 -4.71
CA THR A 94 14.49 -3.03 -4.04
C THR A 94 13.19 -3.40 -4.74
N LYS A 95 12.59 -4.52 -4.35
CA LYS A 95 11.31 -5.00 -4.90
C LYS A 95 10.26 -5.28 -3.82
N VAL A 96 9.01 -4.90 -4.09
CA VAL A 96 7.85 -5.26 -3.27
C VAL A 96 6.90 -6.11 -4.10
N ALA A 97 6.57 -7.30 -3.60
CA ALA A 97 5.74 -8.28 -4.31
C ALA A 97 6.24 -8.56 -5.76
N GLY A 98 7.56 -8.57 -5.97
CA GLY A 98 8.19 -8.79 -7.28
C GLY A 98 8.27 -7.55 -8.19
N HIS A 99 7.74 -6.41 -7.77
CA HIS A 99 7.81 -5.15 -8.52
C HIS A 99 8.97 -4.28 -8.03
N PRO A 100 9.86 -3.79 -8.90
CA PRO A 100 10.83 -2.76 -8.57
C PRO A 100 10.13 -1.49 -8.09
N VAL A 101 10.59 -0.94 -6.97
CA VAL A 101 9.96 0.21 -6.33
C VAL A 101 10.98 1.24 -5.81
N LEU A 102 10.53 2.48 -5.70
CA LEU A 102 11.16 3.55 -4.96
C LEU A 102 10.46 3.64 -3.59
N LEU A 103 11.24 3.55 -2.51
CA LEU A 103 10.72 3.54 -1.15
C LEU A 103 11.04 4.86 -0.45
N THR A 104 10.06 5.40 0.28
CA THR A 104 10.24 6.60 1.11
C THR A 104 9.62 6.40 2.48
N ALA A 105 10.37 6.65 3.54
CA ALA A 105 9.84 6.81 4.88
C ALA A 105 9.54 8.28 5.15
N ILE A 106 8.36 8.56 5.70
CA ILE A 106 7.96 9.88 6.17
C ILE A 106 8.07 9.86 7.69
N ILE A 107 8.86 10.77 8.24
CA ILE A 107 9.18 10.83 9.66
C ILE A 107 8.60 12.13 10.22
N ASP A 108 7.83 12.04 11.31
CA ASP A 108 7.33 13.22 12.00
C ASP A 108 8.42 13.94 12.81
N ASP A 109 8.10 15.14 13.25
CA ASP A 109 8.93 15.99 14.10
C ASP A 109 9.35 15.33 15.43
N LYS A 110 8.53 14.40 15.94
CA LYS A 110 8.79 13.57 17.13
C LYS A 110 9.74 12.40 16.86
N GLY A 111 10.11 12.14 15.61
CA GLY A 111 11.00 11.05 15.23
C GLY A 111 10.29 9.69 15.20
N SER A 112 9.01 9.66 14.86
CA SER A 112 8.27 8.44 14.55
C SER A 112 8.03 8.31 13.04
N VAL A 113 7.94 7.08 12.55
CA VAL A 113 7.55 6.81 11.15
C VAL A 113 6.08 7.19 10.98
N ALA A 114 5.83 8.37 10.44
CA ALA A 114 4.49 8.90 10.18
C ALA A 114 3.85 8.30 8.91
N GLY A 115 4.66 7.73 8.02
CA GLY A 115 4.15 7.00 6.87
C GLY A 115 5.21 6.36 5.99
N LEU A 116 4.75 5.59 5.03
CA LEU A 116 5.54 4.96 3.99
C LEU A 116 4.94 5.26 2.62
N THR A 117 5.79 5.56 1.65
CA THR A 117 5.43 5.64 0.24
C THR A 117 6.15 4.53 -0.52
N ILE A 118 5.40 3.76 -1.31
CA ILE A 118 5.92 2.72 -2.21
C ILE A 118 5.44 3.06 -3.61
N GLU A 119 6.37 3.46 -4.47
CA GLU A 119 6.11 3.85 -5.85
C GLU A 119 6.77 2.85 -6.78
N THR A 120 6.07 2.32 -7.78
CA THR A 120 6.71 1.47 -8.79
C THR A 120 7.75 2.25 -9.58
N ASP A 121 8.94 1.70 -9.77
CA ASP A 121 10.04 2.41 -10.42
C ASP A 121 9.76 2.63 -11.93
N PRO A 122 9.61 3.89 -12.39
CA PRO A 122 9.36 4.18 -13.81
C PRO A 122 10.57 3.85 -14.70
N LYS A 123 11.77 3.74 -14.12
CA LYS A 123 13.02 3.38 -14.83
C LYS A 123 13.24 1.87 -14.92
N ALA A 124 12.36 1.06 -14.33
CA ALA A 124 12.43 -0.39 -14.45
C ALA A 124 12.35 -0.85 -15.91
N ARG A 125 12.98 -2.00 -16.20
CA ARG A 125 12.94 -2.63 -17.53
C ARG A 125 11.49 -2.85 -17.98
N LEU A 126 11.20 -2.51 -19.24
CA LEU A 126 9.84 -2.49 -19.81
C LEU A 126 9.04 -3.78 -19.55
N TYR A 127 9.67 -4.96 -19.62
CA TYR A 127 8.96 -6.23 -19.44
C TYR A 127 8.39 -6.44 -18.02
N ILE A 128 9.00 -5.81 -17.02
CA ILE A 128 8.50 -5.77 -15.63
C ILE A 128 7.58 -4.57 -15.46
N ARG A 129 8.02 -3.39 -15.95
CA ARG A 129 7.30 -2.12 -15.79
C ARG A 129 5.86 -2.20 -16.30
N LYS A 130 5.62 -2.89 -17.43
CA LYS A 130 4.26 -3.09 -18.00
C LYS A 130 3.25 -3.75 -17.05
N LYS A 131 3.72 -4.34 -15.95
CA LYS A 131 2.91 -4.99 -14.90
C LYS A 131 2.85 -4.17 -13.61
N ALA A 132 3.46 -2.99 -13.53
CA ALA A 132 3.57 -2.17 -12.32
C ALA A 132 2.20 -1.82 -11.71
N PHE A 133 1.19 -1.57 -12.54
CA PHE A 133 -0.19 -1.34 -12.09
C PHE A 133 -0.82 -2.53 -11.32
N LEU A 134 -0.21 -3.73 -11.37
CA LEU A 134 -0.67 -4.92 -10.63
C LEU A 134 -0.20 -4.94 -9.17
N LEU A 135 0.83 -4.17 -8.80
CA LEU A 135 1.30 -4.08 -7.42
C LEU A 135 0.15 -3.71 -6.47
N GLY A 136 -0.72 -2.79 -6.88
CA GLY A 136 -1.85 -2.36 -6.07
C GLY A 136 -2.79 -3.50 -5.67
N ASN A 137 -2.98 -4.53 -6.52
CA ASN A 137 -3.78 -5.70 -6.16
C ASN A 137 -3.14 -6.53 -5.06
N GLN A 138 -1.81 -6.70 -5.11
CA GLN A 138 -1.05 -7.42 -4.10
C GLN A 138 -1.12 -6.70 -2.75
N VAL A 139 -1.07 -5.36 -2.76
CA VAL A 139 -1.23 -4.54 -1.56
C VAL A 139 -2.65 -4.65 -1.01
N LYS A 140 -3.68 -4.50 -1.87
CA LYS A 140 -5.09 -4.66 -1.44
C LYS A 140 -5.32 -6.02 -0.78
N SER A 141 -4.80 -7.09 -1.38
CA SER A 141 -4.85 -8.46 -0.84
C SER A 141 -4.13 -8.59 0.52
N ARG A 142 -2.92 -8.01 0.65
CA ARG A 142 -2.12 -8.07 1.88
C ARG A 142 -2.84 -7.45 3.08
N TYR A 143 -3.62 -6.39 2.89
CA TYR A 143 -4.40 -5.74 3.96
C TYR A 143 -5.83 -6.24 4.06
N GLY A 144 -6.13 -7.40 3.46
CA GLY A 144 -7.47 -7.93 3.36
C GLY A 144 -8.24 -7.30 2.21
N GLY A 145 -8.73 -8.13 1.28
CA GLY A 145 -9.35 -7.69 0.03
C GLY A 145 -10.68 -6.94 0.18
N GLU A 146 -11.31 -7.00 1.35
CA GLU A 146 -12.60 -6.35 1.63
C GLU A 146 -12.41 -4.96 2.27
N GLY A 147 -13.47 -4.12 2.25
CA GLY A 147 -13.48 -2.84 2.97
C GLY A 147 -12.64 -1.72 2.35
N TRP A 148 -12.28 -1.84 1.06
CA TRP A 148 -11.67 -0.77 0.29
C TRP A 148 -12.74 0.13 -0.35
N ASP A 149 -12.61 1.44 -0.18
CA ASP A 149 -13.37 2.43 -0.95
C ASP A 149 -12.57 2.80 -2.20
N CYS A 150 -13.02 2.32 -3.37
CA CYS A 150 -12.33 2.50 -4.64
C CYS A 150 -13.14 3.38 -5.60
N LYS A 151 -12.46 4.39 -6.15
CA LYS A 151 -13.03 5.29 -7.16
C LYS A 151 -12.24 5.14 -8.45
N GLU A 152 -12.91 4.64 -9.48
CA GLU A 152 -12.39 4.61 -10.83
C GLU A 152 -12.77 5.87 -11.60
N ARG A 153 -11.88 6.33 -12.47
CA ARG A 153 -12.17 7.42 -13.41
C ARG A 153 -12.29 6.86 -14.82
N GLN A 154 -13.12 7.50 -15.62
CA GLN A 154 -13.18 7.24 -17.06
C GLN A 154 -12.00 7.93 -17.77
N PRO A 155 -11.60 7.45 -18.96
CA PRO A 155 -10.60 8.12 -19.78
C PRO A 155 -11.01 9.56 -20.09
N SER A 156 -10.07 10.50 -19.95
CA SER A 156 -10.23 11.83 -20.51
C SER A 156 -9.98 11.83 -22.02
N ALA A 157 -10.28 12.95 -22.69
CA ALA A 157 -10.14 13.09 -24.16
C ALA A 157 -8.72 12.75 -24.70
N ASN A 158 -7.70 12.84 -23.84
CA ASN A 158 -6.30 12.62 -24.18
C ASN A 158 -5.73 11.35 -23.55
N GLU A 159 -6.57 10.37 -23.23
CA GLU A 159 -6.13 9.11 -22.64
C GLU A 159 -6.74 7.93 -23.37
N GLN A 160 -5.91 6.96 -23.73
CA GLN A 160 -6.31 5.79 -24.48
C GLN A 160 -6.04 4.50 -23.69
N PRO A 161 -6.93 3.48 -23.82
CA PRO A 161 -6.67 2.16 -23.28
C PRO A 161 -5.40 1.52 -23.87
N VAL A 162 -4.68 0.75 -23.06
CA VAL A 162 -3.55 -0.07 -23.49
C VAL A 162 -4.03 -1.51 -23.62
N GLY A 163 -4.04 -2.05 -24.85
CA GLY A 163 -4.52 -3.43 -25.08
C GLY A 163 -5.98 -3.63 -24.71
N GLY A 164 -6.82 -2.60 -24.84
CA GLY A 164 -8.23 -2.63 -24.46
C GLY A 164 -8.50 -2.38 -22.97
N VAL A 165 -7.46 -2.21 -22.15
CA VAL A 165 -7.59 -1.93 -20.71
C VAL A 165 -7.24 -0.47 -20.42
N PHE A 166 -8.16 0.22 -19.74
CA PHE A 166 -7.89 1.51 -19.13
C PHE A 166 -8.03 1.37 -17.61
N LEU A 167 -7.09 1.93 -16.86
CA LEU A 167 -7.15 1.95 -15.41
C LEU A 167 -6.75 3.32 -14.89
N ARG A 168 -7.61 3.90 -14.07
CA ARG A 168 -7.28 5.04 -13.21
C ARG A 168 -8.11 4.94 -11.95
N GLU A 169 -7.54 4.31 -10.93
CA GLU A 169 -8.21 3.92 -9.70
C GLU A 169 -7.50 4.55 -8.51
N VAL A 170 -8.27 5.08 -7.57
CA VAL A 170 -7.79 5.44 -6.23
C VAL A 170 -8.62 4.66 -5.21
N CYS A 171 -7.97 3.79 -4.47
CA CYS A 171 -8.58 3.05 -3.37
C CYS A 171 -8.05 3.54 -2.03
N SER A 172 -8.91 3.59 -1.02
CA SER A 172 -8.52 3.87 0.36
C SER A 172 -9.09 2.85 1.33
N LYS A 173 -8.36 2.58 2.42
CA LYS A 173 -8.80 1.72 3.51
C LYS A 173 -8.20 2.19 4.82
N THR A 174 -9.01 2.24 5.86
CA THR A 174 -8.52 2.48 7.22
C THR A 174 -8.44 1.16 7.96
N VAL A 175 -7.32 0.94 8.64
CA VAL A 175 -7.11 -0.17 9.57
C VAL A 175 -6.57 0.41 10.89
N PRO A 176 -6.53 -0.32 12.01
CA PRO A 176 -6.05 0.23 13.27
C PRO A 176 -4.68 0.92 13.15
N GLY A 177 -4.64 2.20 13.52
CA GLY A 177 -3.44 3.04 13.54
C GLY A 177 -2.95 3.59 12.19
N ARG A 178 -3.58 3.22 11.06
CA ARG A 178 -3.11 3.63 9.73
C ARG A 178 -4.22 3.72 8.67
N MET A 179 -4.03 4.66 7.76
CA MET A 179 -4.82 4.83 6.54
C MET A 179 -3.95 4.49 5.33
N LEU A 180 -4.47 3.61 4.48
CA LEU A 180 -3.87 3.20 3.23
C LEU A 180 -4.53 3.93 2.06
N THR A 181 -3.72 4.33 1.09
CA THR A 181 -4.15 4.78 -0.22
C THR A 181 -3.36 4.02 -1.28
N VAL A 182 -4.06 3.47 -2.26
CA VAL A 182 -3.50 2.75 -3.40
C VAL A 182 -4.01 3.40 -4.67
N GLU A 183 -3.13 4.05 -5.40
CA GLU A 183 -3.41 4.63 -6.71
C GLU A 183 -2.81 3.74 -7.79
N ARG A 184 -3.57 3.45 -8.85
CA ARG A 184 -3.15 2.60 -9.96
C ARG A 184 -3.53 3.23 -11.27
N GLU A 185 -2.59 3.21 -12.22
CA GLU A 185 -2.78 3.82 -13.53
C GLU A 185 -2.27 2.89 -14.64
N LEU A 186 -3.09 2.74 -15.69
CA LEU A 186 -2.75 2.10 -16.95
C LEU A 186 -3.46 2.82 -18.09
N PHE A 187 -2.73 3.65 -18.85
CA PHE A 187 -3.24 4.33 -20.03
C PHE A 187 -2.11 4.87 -20.90
N ARG A 188 -2.41 5.21 -22.16
CA ARG A 188 -1.49 5.90 -23.06
C ARG A 188 -1.92 7.36 -23.23
N ARG A 189 -0.95 8.28 -23.24
CA ARG A 189 -1.17 9.69 -23.64
C ARG A 189 -0.98 9.85 -25.15
N PRO A 190 -1.56 10.87 -25.80
CA PRO A 190 -1.28 11.17 -27.19
C PRO A 190 0.23 11.35 -27.42
N ASP A 191 0.66 11.03 -28.64
CA ASP A 191 2.02 11.26 -29.13
C ASP A 191 3.16 10.51 -28.40
N GLN A 192 2.82 9.46 -27.65
CA GLN A 192 3.79 8.53 -27.08
C GLN A 192 4.05 7.35 -28.00
N ASP A 193 5.31 6.86 -28.02
CA ASP A 193 5.68 5.60 -28.66
C ASP A 193 4.75 4.46 -28.20
N ALA A 194 4.46 3.48 -29.07
CA ALA A 194 3.54 2.39 -28.74
C ALA A 194 3.94 1.60 -27.47
N LYS A 195 5.24 1.53 -27.15
CA LYS A 195 5.81 0.90 -25.95
C LYS A 195 5.92 1.86 -24.75
N SER A 196 5.56 3.12 -24.93
CA SER A 196 5.47 4.14 -23.90
C SER A 196 4.02 4.32 -23.49
N PHE A 197 3.74 4.04 -22.22
CA PHE A 197 2.43 4.23 -21.61
C PHE A 197 2.65 4.44 -20.11
N VAL A 198 1.63 4.99 -19.45
CA VAL A 198 1.59 5.09 -18.00
C VAL A 198 1.22 3.72 -17.45
N ASP A 199 2.08 3.15 -16.62
CA ASP A 199 1.92 1.88 -15.93
C ASP A 199 2.51 1.97 -14.54
N GLN A 200 1.70 2.38 -13.56
CA GLN A 200 2.22 2.63 -12.21
C GLN A 200 1.25 2.27 -11.09
N THR A 201 1.84 1.98 -9.94
CA THR A 201 1.15 1.94 -8.66
C THR A 201 1.86 2.86 -7.68
N LEU A 202 1.09 3.67 -6.96
CA LEU A 202 1.56 4.47 -5.83
C LEU A 202 0.78 4.07 -4.58
N VAL A 203 1.51 3.64 -3.56
CA VAL A 203 0.96 3.24 -2.27
C VAL A 203 1.42 4.23 -1.22
N ARG A 204 0.48 4.72 -0.42
CA ARG A 204 0.79 5.48 0.80
C ARG A 204 0.15 4.79 1.99
N ILE A 205 0.95 4.59 3.02
CA ILE A 205 0.50 4.11 4.33
C ILE A 205 0.81 5.24 5.30
N THR A 206 -0.21 5.79 5.94
CA THR A 206 -0.08 6.98 6.77
C THR A 206 -0.62 6.71 8.15
N LYS A 207 0.07 7.19 9.18
CA LYS A 207 -0.38 7.08 10.57
C LYS A 207 -1.71 7.82 10.73
N THR A 208 -2.69 7.17 11.34
CA THR A 208 -3.91 7.84 11.81
C THR A 208 -3.77 8.13 13.29
N ASN A 209 -4.20 9.31 13.72
CA ASN A 209 -4.25 9.68 15.13
C ASN A 209 -5.32 8.89 15.89
#